data_AF-A0A945XUH3-F1
#
_entry.id   AF-A0A945XUH3-F1
#
_cell.length_a   1.000
_cell.length_b   1.000
_cell.length_c   1.000
_cell.angle_alpha   90.00
_cell.angle_beta   90.00
_cell.angle_gamma   90.00
#
_symmetry.space_group_name_H-M   'P 1'
#
loop_
_entity.id
_entity.type
_entity.pdbx_description
1 polymer ?
#
loop_
_entity_poly.entity_id
_entity_poly.type
_entity_poly.pdbx_seq_one_letter_code
_entity_poly.pdbx_strand_id
1 'polypeptide(L)'
;MIIAIENRLGAKYLTGWPEDHLGTSWPGIAGYPATESVQEGIRTFDRPEWESLFTELDLKCRFFYPLPDYKLPKAVISDSGVDAPGVDSIWGRHVSVNRTPVAPPPVPARFQQNALYRSGLFSACADSFGIVLANTDEALEGVMPYDWIVFEDSTMGVDQGISLTRGASAVRPFPDRGSPDEVVSLPRGEPLFQYWLRCAAASRDRQSFLRLLFEQLSSAIRAGNLSPACALLVDDAGEILAEPFPWPDAKSGGSRGGAYGWAETVLDQFFCLAQADLESLPKMGEWEGKGGVKQGVLDQLKRDLEHQIDSPGRLTFSAIYWASATEEFSEKRKCVMLCPLEGTQSLVFALPDSVDSEMSLRFDPSDHDLETSTQTVIVEALRASAGRDESGVDLMPALTGGEIGLTHQLGIVTQGDEVLLEIQGNDPWLVIDLAPFGLPAGIVFERVEVRLRWGVNDSTVKAL
;
A
#
# COMPACT_ATOMS: atom_id res chain seq x y z
N MET A 1 38.80 2.49 -2.53
CA MET A 1 38.29 1.11 -2.38
C MET A 1 36.90 1.19 -1.79
N ILE A 2 36.01 0.26 -2.13
CA ILE A 2 34.66 0.17 -1.54
C ILE A 2 34.53 -1.21 -0.89
N ILE A 3 34.08 -1.24 0.35
CA ILE A 3 33.74 -2.46 1.10
C ILE A 3 32.24 -2.45 1.35
N ALA A 4 31.60 -3.61 1.23
CA ALA A 4 30.21 -3.81 1.61
C ALA A 4 30.13 -5.05 2.49
N ILE A 5 29.62 -4.91 3.72
CA ILE A 5 29.72 -5.96 4.74
C ILE A 5 28.61 -5.83 5.79
N GLU A 6 28.23 -6.92 6.44
CA GLU A 6 27.38 -6.91 7.62
C GLU A 6 27.97 -6.07 8.77
N ASN A 7 27.08 -5.44 9.53
CA ASN A 7 27.42 -4.81 10.79
C ASN A 7 27.15 -5.77 11.94
N ARG A 8 28.15 -6.05 12.78
CA ARG A 8 28.01 -6.89 13.97
C ARG A 8 26.87 -6.46 14.89
N LEU A 9 26.61 -5.15 14.98
CA LEU A 9 25.57 -4.55 15.81
C LEU A 9 24.32 -4.14 15.03
N GLY A 10 24.10 -4.73 13.84
CA GLY A 10 22.87 -4.56 13.07
C GLY A 10 21.62 -4.77 13.93
N ALA A 11 20.61 -3.92 13.71
CA ALA A 11 19.37 -3.89 14.49
C ALA A 11 18.72 -5.28 14.58
N LYS A 12 18.74 -6.08 13.49
CA LYS A 12 18.20 -7.44 13.51
C LYS A 12 18.96 -8.36 14.48
N TYR A 13 20.28 -8.28 14.53
CA TYR A 13 21.10 -9.13 15.39
C TYR A 13 20.90 -8.83 16.88
N LEU A 14 20.61 -7.57 17.23
CA LEU A 14 20.24 -7.16 18.59
C LEU A 14 18.91 -7.77 19.06
N THR A 15 18.10 -8.30 18.15
CA THR A 15 16.84 -9.00 18.45
C THR A 15 16.97 -10.52 18.41
N GLY A 16 18.20 -11.03 18.23
CA GLY A 16 18.46 -12.47 18.18
C GLY A 16 18.22 -13.11 16.83
N TRP A 17 18.14 -12.33 15.75
CA TRP A 17 18.11 -12.90 14.41
C TRP A 17 19.43 -13.65 14.13
N PRO A 18 19.37 -14.76 13.37
CA PRO A 18 20.58 -15.50 13.01
C PRO A 18 21.55 -14.63 12.22
N GLU A 19 22.85 -14.71 12.53
CA GLU A 19 23.90 -14.05 11.76
C GLU A 19 23.99 -14.67 10.35
N ASP A 20 24.15 -13.82 9.34
CA ASP A 20 24.15 -14.23 7.92
C ASP A 20 25.24 -15.29 7.59
N HIS A 21 26.39 -15.24 8.29
CA HIS A 21 27.51 -16.17 8.06
C HIS A 21 27.37 -17.50 8.80
N LEU A 22 26.89 -17.46 10.05
CA LEU A 22 26.88 -18.62 10.95
C LEU A 22 25.51 -19.30 11.03
N GLY A 23 24.43 -18.64 10.59
CA GLY A 23 23.07 -19.13 10.72
C GLY A 23 22.63 -19.34 12.18
N THR A 24 23.32 -18.74 13.13
CA THR A 24 23.05 -18.88 14.57
C THR A 24 22.84 -17.52 15.21
N SER A 25 21.98 -17.45 16.21
CA SER A 25 21.67 -16.22 16.95
C SER A 25 22.75 -15.88 17.95
N TRP A 26 23.04 -14.58 18.08
CA TRP A 26 23.96 -13.98 19.07
C TRP A 26 25.48 -14.15 18.94
N PRO A 27 26.11 -14.87 17.99
CA PRO A 27 27.57 -15.05 18.01
C PRO A 27 28.34 -13.73 17.91
N GLY A 28 27.94 -12.83 16.99
CA GLY A 28 28.51 -11.48 16.89
C GLY A 28 28.24 -10.60 18.12
N ILE A 29 27.01 -10.62 18.65
CA ILE A 29 26.65 -9.87 19.85
C ILE A 29 27.44 -10.34 21.09
N ALA A 30 27.70 -11.64 21.19
CA ALA A 30 28.50 -12.24 22.25
C ALA A 30 30.01 -11.99 22.10
N GLY A 31 30.45 -11.35 21.00
CA GLY A 31 31.85 -11.04 20.73
C GLY A 31 32.67 -12.26 20.30
N TYR A 32 32.04 -13.30 19.76
CA TYR A 32 32.69 -14.53 19.27
C TYR A 32 33.67 -15.16 20.30
N PRO A 33 33.20 -15.61 21.47
CA PRO A 33 34.07 -16.25 22.46
C PRO A 33 34.72 -17.50 21.84
N ALA A 34 36.00 -17.74 22.17
CA ALA A 34 36.71 -18.92 21.70
C ALA A 34 36.11 -20.19 22.32
N THR A 35 35.31 -20.92 21.54
CA THR A 35 34.76 -22.24 21.89
C THR A 35 35.03 -23.23 20.76
N GLU A 36 34.97 -24.53 21.05
CA GLU A 36 35.16 -25.60 20.06
C GLU A 36 34.13 -25.56 18.90
N SER A 37 33.03 -24.81 19.07
CA SER A 37 31.91 -24.70 18.12
C SER A 37 31.95 -23.44 17.24
N VAL A 38 32.81 -22.46 17.51
CA VAL A 38 32.98 -21.30 16.64
C VAL A 38 33.99 -21.65 15.55
N GLN A 39 33.55 -21.62 14.30
CA GLN A 39 34.41 -21.86 13.15
C GLN A 39 35.51 -20.78 13.13
N GLU A 40 36.77 -21.19 13.34
CA GLU A 40 37.91 -20.26 13.37
C GLU A 40 37.91 -19.38 12.11
N GLY A 41 37.87 -18.05 12.30
CA GLY A 41 38.10 -17.05 11.24
C GLY A 41 36.87 -16.29 10.72
N ILE A 42 35.64 -16.67 11.07
CA ILE A 42 34.44 -15.90 10.68
C ILE A 42 34.10 -14.88 11.77
N ARG A 43 34.28 -13.59 11.47
CA ARG A 43 33.97 -12.47 12.37
C ARG A 43 33.52 -11.25 11.56
N THR A 44 32.45 -10.62 12.02
CA THR A 44 32.06 -9.27 11.60
C THR A 44 32.56 -8.24 12.60
N PHE A 45 32.72 -7.00 12.14
CA PHE A 45 33.16 -5.86 12.96
C PHE A 45 32.01 -4.85 13.09
N ASP A 46 31.96 -4.17 14.23
CA ASP A 46 31.15 -2.96 14.35
C ASP A 46 31.88 -1.72 13.80
N ARG A 47 31.19 -0.58 13.79
CA ARG A 47 31.74 0.65 13.25
C ARG A 47 33.04 1.10 13.96
N PRO A 48 33.11 1.18 15.30
CA PRO A 48 34.36 1.55 15.99
C PRO A 48 35.54 0.63 15.66
N GLU A 49 35.32 -0.68 15.53
CA GLU A 49 36.37 -1.62 15.15
C GLU A 49 36.87 -1.36 13.72
N TRP A 50 35.97 -1.10 12.76
CA TRP A 50 36.35 -0.70 11.40
C TRP A 50 37.13 0.61 11.39
N GLU A 51 36.65 1.64 12.10
CA GLU A 51 37.32 2.94 12.21
C GLU A 51 38.72 2.82 12.82
N SER A 52 38.89 1.99 13.86
CA SER A 52 40.19 1.70 14.47
C SER A 52 41.14 1.05 13.45
N LEU A 53 40.67 0.02 12.74
CA LEU A 53 41.46 -0.70 11.74
C LEU A 53 41.94 0.24 10.62
N PHE A 54 41.07 1.10 10.10
CA PHE A 54 41.45 2.03 9.03
C PHE A 54 42.36 3.15 9.53
N THR A 55 42.16 3.60 10.77
CA THR A 55 43.06 4.58 11.41
C THR A 55 44.47 4.03 11.57
N GLU A 56 44.63 2.77 11.97
CA GLU A 56 45.92 2.09 12.07
C GLU A 56 46.64 1.97 10.72
N LEU A 57 45.88 1.90 9.63
CA LEU A 57 46.38 1.84 8.25
C LEU A 57 46.60 3.21 7.60
N ASP A 58 46.40 4.31 8.34
CA ASP A 58 46.43 5.69 7.82
C ASP A 58 45.49 5.91 6.61
N LEU A 59 44.33 5.25 6.65
CA LEU A 59 43.28 5.37 5.64
C LEU A 59 42.12 6.23 6.15
N LYS A 60 41.61 7.09 5.28
CA LYS A 60 40.37 7.83 5.51
C LYS A 60 39.18 6.96 5.08
N CYS A 61 38.09 7.03 5.83
CA CYS A 61 36.86 6.31 5.52
C CYS A 61 35.63 7.22 5.55
N ARG A 62 34.60 6.83 4.78
CA ARG A 62 33.21 7.28 4.94
C ARG A 62 32.28 6.09 4.87
N PHE A 63 31.24 6.12 5.69
CA PHE A 63 30.21 5.10 5.73
C PHE A 63 29.00 5.51 4.91
N PHE A 64 28.34 4.52 4.34
CA PHE A 64 26.98 4.58 3.86
C PHE A 64 26.26 3.29 4.26
N TYR A 65 24.94 3.30 4.14
CA TYR A 65 24.05 2.35 4.77
C TYR A 65 23.10 1.82 3.71
N PRO A 66 23.45 0.70 3.06
CA PRO A 66 22.56 0.03 2.14
C PRO A 66 21.38 -0.57 2.92
N LEU A 67 20.17 -0.34 2.42
CA LEU A 67 18.93 -0.81 3.02
C LEU A 67 18.16 -1.72 2.06
N PRO A 68 17.58 -2.84 2.52
CA PRO A 68 17.63 -3.31 3.91
C PRO A 68 19.00 -3.90 4.31
N ASP A 69 19.80 -4.29 3.33
CA ASP A 69 21.19 -4.69 3.49
C ASP A 69 21.99 -4.50 2.21
N TYR A 70 23.30 -4.72 2.28
CA TYR A 70 24.23 -4.59 1.17
C TYR A 70 24.09 -5.66 0.07
N LYS A 71 23.35 -6.76 0.30
CA LYS A 71 23.26 -7.86 -0.67
C LYS A 71 22.30 -7.53 -1.80
N LEU A 72 21.12 -6.99 -1.45
CA LEU A 72 20.11 -6.55 -2.41
C LEU A 72 19.56 -5.17 -2.00
N PRO A 73 20.38 -4.12 -2.06
CA PRO A 73 19.97 -2.79 -1.60
C PRO A 73 18.88 -2.22 -2.50
N LYS A 74 17.87 -1.64 -1.86
CA LYS A 74 16.77 -0.86 -2.46
C LYS A 74 16.95 0.64 -2.23
N ALA A 75 17.68 1.00 -1.18
CA ALA A 75 18.10 2.37 -0.92
C ALA A 75 19.50 2.39 -0.30
N VAL A 76 20.13 3.56 -0.31
CA VAL A 76 21.37 3.87 0.40
C VAL A 76 21.21 5.21 1.10
N ILE A 77 21.63 5.29 2.35
CA ILE A 77 21.77 6.54 3.11
C ILE A 77 23.26 6.74 3.42
N SER A 78 23.84 7.91 3.17
CA SER A 78 25.22 8.19 3.54
C SER A 78 25.33 8.67 4.98
N ASP A 79 26.55 8.68 5.55
CA ASP A 79 26.77 9.22 6.90
C ASP A 79 26.32 10.69 7.04
N SER A 80 26.42 11.50 5.98
CA SER A 80 25.91 12.88 5.99
C SER A 80 24.39 12.96 5.86
N GLY A 81 23.76 11.91 5.33
CA GLY A 81 22.33 11.87 5.06
C GLY A 81 21.47 11.32 6.20
N VAL A 82 22.07 10.92 7.32
CA VAL A 82 21.34 10.31 8.45
C VAL A 82 20.30 11.24 9.08
N ASP A 83 20.50 12.56 8.95
CA ASP A 83 19.58 13.60 9.40
C ASP A 83 18.96 14.39 8.23
N ALA A 84 19.15 13.91 6.99
CA ALA A 84 18.65 14.60 5.82
C ALA A 84 17.11 14.48 5.71
N PRO A 85 16.43 15.45 5.08
CA PRO A 85 14.99 15.38 4.87
C PRO A 85 14.57 14.05 4.21
N GLY A 86 13.47 13.48 4.68
CA GLY A 86 12.88 12.25 4.09
C GLY A 86 13.55 10.93 4.49
N VAL A 87 14.66 10.96 5.23
CA VAL A 87 15.41 9.76 5.62
C VAL A 87 14.55 8.77 6.42
N ASP A 88 13.61 9.26 7.23
CA ASP A 88 12.68 8.46 8.04
C ASP A 88 11.73 7.60 7.22
N SER A 89 11.28 8.12 6.08
CA SER A 89 10.51 7.36 5.12
C SER A 89 11.33 6.20 4.53
N ILE A 90 12.62 6.43 4.29
CA ILE A 90 13.52 5.46 3.67
C ILE A 90 13.84 4.29 4.60
N TRP A 91 14.43 4.56 5.77
CA TRP A 91 14.74 3.48 6.72
C TRP A 91 13.47 2.84 7.30
N GLY A 92 12.35 3.56 7.28
CA GLY A 92 11.06 3.02 7.68
C GLY A 92 10.45 2.00 6.75
N ARG A 93 10.63 2.22 5.45
CA ARG A 93 10.15 1.33 4.40
C ARG A 93 11.04 0.09 4.26
N HIS A 94 12.35 0.26 4.41
CA HIS A 94 13.34 -0.79 4.18
C HIS A 94 13.85 -1.38 5.51
N VAL A 95 13.11 -2.34 6.04
CA VAL A 95 13.47 -3.01 7.30
C VAL A 95 14.37 -4.23 7.10
N SER A 96 14.98 -4.69 8.19
CA SER A 96 15.76 -5.91 8.26
C SER A 96 15.15 -7.11 7.53
N VAL A 97 16.01 -7.85 6.83
CA VAL A 97 15.65 -9.08 6.10
C VAL A 97 16.50 -10.26 6.57
N ASN A 98 15.88 -11.44 6.58
CA ASN A 98 16.55 -12.68 6.95
C ASN A 98 17.18 -13.28 5.70
N ARG A 99 18.48 -13.49 5.74
CA ARG A 99 19.26 -14.10 4.65
C ARG A 99 19.66 -15.54 4.94
N THR A 100 19.16 -16.09 6.04
CA THR A 100 19.46 -17.45 6.48
C THR A 100 18.22 -18.35 6.34
N PRO A 101 18.39 -19.68 6.23
CA PRO A 101 17.29 -20.63 6.30
C PRO A 101 16.66 -20.76 7.69
N VAL A 102 17.33 -20.26 8.74
CA VAL A 102 16.86 -20.34 10.13
C VAL A 102 15.84 -19.23 10.35
N ALA A 103 14.62 -19.60 10.77
CA ALA A 103 13.57 -18.63 11.03
C ALA A 103 13.98 -17.66 12.15
N PRO A 104 13.74 -16.35 11.97
CA PRO A 104 14.02 -15.39 13.03
C PRO A 104 13.05 -15.59 14.21
N PRO A 105 13.45 -15.19 15.43
CA PRO A 105 12.54 -15.24 16.57
C PRO A 105 11.35 -14.28 16.36
N PRO A 106 10.16 -14.58 16.91
CA PRO A 106 8.99 -13.70 16.84
C PRO A 106 9.15 -12.52 17.81
N VAL A 107 9.84 -11.49 17.36
CA VAL A 107 10.21 -10.29 18.13
C VAL A 107 9.75 -9.03 17.38
N PRO A 108 9.46 -7.92 18.10
CA PRO A 108 9.06 -6.66 17.48
C PRO A 108 10.27 -5.92 16.87
N ALA A 109 10.87 -6.53 15.85
CA ALA A 109 12.11 -6.06 15.26
C ALA A 109 11.96 -4.69 14.61
N ARG A 110 10.80 -4.37 14.00
CA ARG A 110 10.57 -3.05 13.40
C ARG A 110 10.42 -1.99 14.47
N PHE A 111 9.68 -2.30 15.53
CA PHE A 111 9.55 -1.39 16.67
C PHE A 111 10.93 -1.05 17.26
N GLN A 112 11.78 -2.06 17.46
CA GLN A 112 13.14 -1.86 17.98
C GLN A 112 14.03 -1.09 16.99
N GLN A 113 14.04 -1.46 15.70
CA GLN A 113 14.81 -0.78 14.66
C GLN A 113 14.45 0.71 14.60
N ASN A 114 13.16 1.03 14.50
CA ASN A 114 12.68 2.40 14.41
C ASN A 114 13.05 3.21 15.67
N ALA A 115 12.98 2.61 16.85
CA ALA A 115 13.36 3.26 18.10
C ALA A 115 14.86 3.59 18.16
N LEU A 116 15.72 2.66 17.72
CA LEU A 116 17.17 2.88 17.63
C LEU A 116 17.48 4.03 16.66
N TYR A 117 16.86 4.00 15.47
CA TYR A 117 17.18 4.95 14.40
C TYR A 117 16.78 6.37 14.78
N ARG A 118 15.57 6.56 15.34
CA ARG A 118 15.12 7.85 15.87
C ARG A 118 15.93 8.39 17.04
N SER A 119 16.60 7.51 17.77
CA SER A 119 17.48 7.89 18.88
C SER A 119 18.88 8.30 18.40
N GLY A 120 19.11 8.43 17.09
CA GLY A 120 20.41 8.78 16.51
C GLY A 120 21.39 7.60 16.42
N LEU A 121 20.91 6.36 16.60
CA LEU A 121 21.75 5.15 16.53
C LEU A 121 21.71 4.46 15.17
N PHE A 122 21.12 5.10 14.13
CA PHE A 122 21.05 4.55 12.79
C PHE A 122 22.43 4.10 12.27
N SER A 123 23.43 4.98 12.36
CA SER A 123 24.79 4.73 11.87
C SER A 123 25.50 3.56 12.57
N ALA A 124 25.15 3.29 13.83
CA ALA A 124 25.72 2.22 14.64
C ALA A 124 24.94 0.89 14.51
N CYS A 125 23.65 0.95 14.16
CA CYS A 125 22.73 -0.19 14.15
C CYS A 125 22.12 -0.50 12.78
N ALA A 126 22.56 0.15 11.69
CA ALA A 126 22.25 -0.31 10.34
C ALA A 126 22.73 -1.76 10.17
N ASP A 127 21.95 -2.61 9.51
CA ASP A 127 22.28 -4.06 9.40
C ASP A 127 23.56 -4.32 8.59
N SER A 128 23.99 -3.36 7.80
CA SER A 128 25.22 -3.45 7.01
C SER A 128 25.85 -2.10 6.76
N PHE A 129 27.13 -2.12 6.41
CA PHE A 129 27.90 -0.97 6.00
C PHE A 129 28.31 -1.09 4.54
N GLY A 130 28.22 0.04 3.84
CA GLY A 130 29.11 0.38 2.75
C GLY A 130 30.20 1.30 3.27
N ILE A 131 31.46 1.03 2.91
CA ILE A 131 32.61 1.79 3.40
C ILE A 131 33.45 2.21 2.20
N VAL A 132 33.58 3.51 1.99
CA VAL A 132 34.50 4.06 0.98
C VAL A 132 35.81 4.43 1.68
N LEU A 133 36.91 3.93 1.14
CA LEU A 133 38.26 4.15 1.65
C LEU A 133 39.11 4.90 0.64
N ALA A 134 39.85 5.89 1.11
CA ALA A 134 40.81 6.65 0.34
C ALA A 134 42.00 7.09 1.20
N ASN A 135 43.04 7.59 0.52
CA ASN A 135 44.22 8.19 1.15
C ASN A 135 44.02 9.68 1.50
N THR A 136 42.96 10.32 1.02
CA THR A 136 42.68 11.76 1.14
C THR A 136 41.18 12.00 1.28
N ASP A 137 40.79 13.10 1.94
CA ASP A 137 39.38 13.47 2.08
C ASP A 137 38.78 13.94 0.75
N GLU A 138 39.57 14.58 -0.11
CA GLU A 138 39.13 15.02 -1.46
C GLU A 138 38.67 13.84 -2.32
N ALA A 139 39.35 12.70 -2.23
CA ALA A 139 38.96 11.49 -2.94
C ALA A 139 37.67 10.86 -2.40
N LEU A 140 37.32 11.07 -1.12
CA LEU A 140 36.07 10.58 -0.54
C LEU A 140 34.87 11.40 -1.00
N GLU A 141 35.01 12.73 -1.01
CA GLU A 141 33.96 13.66 -1.38
C GLU A 141 33.48 13.48 -2.84
N GLY A 142 34.39 13.11 -3.75
CA GLY A 142 34.04 12.84 -5.14
C GLY A 142 33.21 11.58 -5.38
N VAL A 143 33.10 10.66 -4.40
CA VAL A 143 32.49 9.33 -4.57
C VAL A 143 31.10 9.24 -3.92
N MET A 144 30.77 10.12 -2.99
CA MET A 144 29.47 10.12 -2.29
C MET A 144 28.76 11.49 -2.34
N PRO A 145 28.28 11.94 -3.51
CA PRO A 145 27.63 13.23 -3.65
C PRO A 145 26.18 13.25 -3.15
N TYR A 146 25.66 12.16 -2.60
CA TYR A 146 24.25 12.00 -2.19
C TYR A 146 24.13 11.80 -0.68
N ASP A 147 23.13 12.44 -0.09
CA ASP A 147 22.68 12.14 1.27
C ASP A 147 21.91 10.82 1.29
N TRP A 148 21.06 10.58 0.30
CA TRP A 148 20.44 9.27 0.10
C TRP A 148 20.01 9.02 -1.35
N ILE A 149 19.82 7.75 -1.67
CA ILE A 149 19.34 7.25 -2.96
C ILE A 149 18.29 6.17 -2.69
N VAL A 150 17.19 6.20 -3.42
CA VAL A 150 16.25 5.08 -3.61
C VAL A 150 16.41 4.61 -5.05
N PHE A 151 16.75 3.34 -5.23
CA PHE A 151 17.01 2.78 -6.56
C PHE A 151 15.72 2.46 -7.32
N GLU A 152 15.86 2.28 -8.62
CA GLU A 152 14.84 1.68 -9.46
C GLU A 152 14.48 0.26 -9.01
N ASP A 153 13.25 -0.17 -9.32
CA ASP A 153 12.79 -1.52 -9.04
C ASP A 153 11.89 -2.00 -10.19
N SER A 154 12.52 -2.69 -11.15
CA SER A 154 11.83 -3.23 -12.31
C SER A 154 10.74 -4.24 -11.94
N THR A 155 10.85 -4.90 -10.78
CA THR A 155 9.83 -5.84 -10.30
C THR A 155 8.53 -5.13 -9.90
N MET A 156 8.62 -3.84 -9.59
CA MET A 156 7.50 -2.96 -9.25
C MET A 156 7.14 -2.00 -10.40
N GLY A 157 7.74 -2.15 -11.59
CA GLY A 157 7.52 -1.24 -12.72
C GLY A 157 8.03 0.19 -12.44
N VAL A 158 9.08 0.29 -11.63
CA VAL A 158 9.83 1.53 -11.38
C VAL A 158 11.10 1.50 -12.23
N ASP A 159 11.10 2.28 -13.30
CA ASP A 159 12.23 2.33 -14.25
C ASP A 159 13.26 3.43 -13.91
N GLN A 160 12.97 4.25 -12.90
CA GLN A 160 13.84 5.32 -12.41
C GLN A 160 13.62 5.52 -10.92
N GLY A 161 14.71 5.56 -10.15
CA GLY A 161 14.70 5.86 -8.73
C GLY A 161 14.70 7.35 -8.44
N ILE A 162 15.00 7.71 -7.19
CA ILE A 162 15.11 9.08 -6.72
C ILE A 162 16.32 9.26 -5.79
N SER A 163 16.84 10.47 -5.68
CA SER A 163 17.97 10.79 -4.82
C SER A 163 17.86 12.18 -4.22
N LEU A 164 18.56 12.37 -3.10
CA LEU A 164 18.82 13.67 -2.52
C LEU A 164 20.32 13.93 -2.55
N THR A 165 20.74 14.90 -3.36
CA THR A 165 22.13 15.36 -3.39
C THR A 165 22.50 16.00 -2.05
N ARG A 166 23.76 15.86 -1.64
CA ARG A 166 24.23 16.36 -0.35
C ARG A 166 23.87 17.84 -0.14
N GLY A 167 23.17 18.13 0.96
CA GLY A 167 22.75 19.48 1.34
C GLY A 167 21.62 20.08 0.50
N ALA A 168 21.03 19.31 -0.43
CA ALA A 168 19.84 19.72 -1.15
C ALA A 168 18.59 19.58 -0.28
N SER A 169 17.53 20.30 -0.65
CA SER A 169 16.21 20.23 0.02
C SER A 169 15.13 19.61 -0.85
N ALA A 170 15.49 19.14 -2.05
CA ALA A 170 14.56 18.63 -3.03
C ALA A 170 15.10 17.40 -3.72
N VAL A 171 14.18 16.49 -4.03
CA VAL A 171 14.48 15.19 -4.63
C VAL A 171 14.71 15.34 -6.12
N ARG A 172 15.59 14.52 -6.67
CA ARG A 172 15.85 14.40 -8.11
C ARG A 172 15.73 12.96 -8.58
N PRO A 173 15.36 12.74 -9.85
CA PRO A 173 15.41 11.41 -10.44
C PRO A 173 16.82 10.80 -10.37
N PHE A 174 16.89 9.47 -10.18
CA PHE A 174 18.16 8.73 -10.12
C PHE A 174 18.12 7.48 -11.02
N PRO A 175 19.15 7.23 -11.86
CA PRO A 175 20.24 8.16 -12.17
C PRO A 175 19.71 9.40 -12.92
N ASP A 176 20.44 10.52 -12.83
CA ASP A 176 20.12 11.71 -13.60
C ASP A 176 20.32 11.44 -15.10
N ARG A 177 19.24 11.58 -15.87
CA ARG A 177 19.22 11.39 -17.33
C ARG A 177 19.05 12.70 -18.09
N GLY A 178 19.19 13.85 -17.43
CA GLY A 178 19.12 15.18 -18.06
C GLY A 178 17.70 15.65 -18.41
N SER A 179 16.66 15.08 -17.79
CA SER A 179 15.29 15.61 -17.88
C SER A 179 15.15 16.90 -17.07
N PRO A 180 14.26 17.85 -17.45
CA PRO A 180 14.08 19.09 -16.71
C PRO A 180 13.77 18.82 -15.22
N ASP A 181 14.36 19.66 -14.36
CA ASP A 181 14.23 19.66 -12.90
C ASP A 181 12.75 19.71 -12.47
N GLU A 182 12.09 18.55 -12.30
CA GLU A 182 10.88 18.49 -11.49
C GLU A 182 11.33 18.42 -10.03
N VAL A 183 11.52 19.61 -9.46
CA VAL A 183 11.96 19.79 -8.07
C VAL A 183 10.79 19.45 -7.15
N VAL A 184 10.83 18.26 -6.56
CA VAL A 184 9.82 17.85 -5.57
C VAL A 184 10.33 18.18 -4.17
N SER A 185 9.62 19.07 -3.47
CA SER A 185 9.88 19.35 -2.06
C SER A 185 9.53 18.14 -1.20
N LEU A 186 10.35 17.87 -0.20
CA LEU A 186 10.10 16.79 0.75
C LEU A 186 9.16 17.27 1.87
N PRO A 187 7.97 16.67 2.02
CA PRO A 187 7.14 16.94 3.19
C PRO A 187 7.87 16.52 4.47
N ARG A 188 7.63 17.27 5.56
CA ARG A 188 8.14 16.93 6.89
C ARG A 188 7.04 16.24 7.67
N GLY A 189 7.22 14.95 7.92
CA GLY A 189 6.29 14.15 8.70
C GLY A 189 6.83 12.75 8.97
N GLU A 190 6.19 12.05 9.90
CA GLU A 190 6.50 10.66 10.22
C GLU A 190 5.71 9.71 9.30
N PRO A 191 6.32 8.62 8.79
CA PRO A 191 5.57 7.61 8.05
C PRO A 191 4.39 7.03 8.84
N LEU A 192 3.21 7.00 8.21
CA LEU A 192 1.94 6.63 8.86
C LEU A 192 2.01 5.31 9.64
N PHE A 193 2.59 4.27 9.03
CA PHE A 193 2.67 2.95 9.67
C PHE A 193 3.60 2.91 10.88
N GLN A 194 4.64 3.74 10.89
CA GLN A 194 5.48 3.84 12.08
C GLN A 194 4.74 4.56 13.22
N TYR A 195 4.00 5.61 12.87
CA TYR A 195 3.16 6.33 13.81
C TYR A 195 2.09 5.41 14.41
N TRP A 196 1.40 4.64 13.58
CA TRP A 196 0.41 3.65 14.02
C TRP A 196 1.01 2.57 14.90
N LEU A 197 2.20 2.07 14.58
CA LEU A 197 2.85 1.07 15.42
C LEU A 197 3.18 1.62 16.82
N ARG A 198 3.64 2.88 16.92
CA ARG A 198 3.81 3.55 18.23
C ARG A 198 2.50 3.73 18.96
N CYS A 199 1.45 4.15 18.26
CA CYS A 199 0.13 4.33 18.83
C CYS A 199 -0.47 3.01 19.33
N ALA A 200 -0.24 1.90 18.63
CA ALA A 200 -0.63 0.57 19.05
C ALA A 200 0.02 0.20 20.40
N ALA A 201 1.33 0.44 20.55
CA ALA A 201 2.04 0.17 21.79
C ALA A 201 1.60 1.08 22.96
N ALA A 202 1.26 2.35 22.66
CA ALA A 202 0.82 3.32 23.65
C ALA A 202 -0.66 3.20 24.03
N SER A 203 -1.48 2.53 23.21
CA SER A 203 -2.91 2.42 23.40
C SER A 203 -3.26 1.67 24.68
N ARG A 204 -4.29 2.16 25.38
CA ARG A 204 -4.79 1.55 26.62
C ARG A 204 -5.52 0.25 26.36
N ASP A 205 -6.24 0.19 25.26
CA ASP A 205 -7.11 -0.91 24.84
C ASP A 205 -7.30 -0.90 23.31
N ARG A 206 -7.86 -1.99 22.81
CA ARG A 206 -8.19 -2.19 21.39
C ARG A 206 -9.10 -1.11 20.82
N GLN A 207 -10.08 -0.63 21.59
CA GLN A 207 -11.06 0.34 21.12
C GLN A 207 -10.43 1.72 20.88
N SER A 208 -9.48 2.10 21.72
CA SER A 208 -8.73 3.34 21.60
C SER A 208 -7.87 3.36 20.34
N PHE A 209 -7.20 2.25 20.02
CA PHE A 209 -6.42 2.14 18.79
C PHE A 209 -7.32 2.15 17.54
N LEU A 210 -8.42 1.39 17.56
CA LEU A 210 -9.41 1.39 16.48
C LEU A 210 -9.93 2.81 16.19
N ARG A 211 -10.30 3.57 17.23
CA ARG A 211 -10.76 4.96 17.05
C ARG A 211 -9.72 5.85 16.38
N LEU A 212 -8.45 5.74 16.79
CA LEU A 212 -7.36 6.51 16.18
C LEU A 212 -7.23 6.21 14.68
N LEU A 213 -7.24 4.92 14.29
CA LEU A 213 -7.17 4.53 12.88
C LEU A 213 -8.38 5.04 12.09
N PHE A 214 -9.59 4.91 12.66
CA PHE A 214 -10.82 5.40 12.06
C PHE A 214 -10.79 6.92 11.85
N GLU A 215 -10.43 7.70 12.88
CA GLU A 215 -10.41 9.17 12.83
C GLU A 215 -9.47 9.67 11.75
N GLN A 216 -8.25 9.11 11.65
CA GLN A 216 -7.28 9.51 10.62
C GLN A 216 -7.72 9.12 9.21
N LEU A 217 -8.20 7.89 9.00
CA LEU A 217 -8.66 7.45 7.68
C LEU A 217 -9.90 8.25 7.23
N SER A 218 -10.85 8.47 8.14
CA SER A 218 -12.04 9.29 7.88
C SER A 218 -11.65 10.75 7.57
N SER A 219 -10.65 11.31 8.28
CA SER A 219 -10.10 12.65 8.02
C SER A 219 -9.47 12.75 6.61
N ALA A 220 -8.61 11.79 6.25
CA ALA A 220 -7.97 11.74 4.94
C ALA A 220 -8.99 11.58 3.80
N ILE A 221 -10.00 10.73 3.98
CA ILE A 221 -11.12 10.56 3.03
C ILE A 221 -11.88 11.88 2.84
N ARG A 222 -12.25 12.57 3.94
CA ARG A 222 -12.92 13.88 3.86
C ARG A 222 -12.09 14.94 3.16
N ALA A 223 -10.77 14.88 3.31
CA ALA A 223 -9.83 15.75 2.62
C ALA A 223 -9.59 15.37 1.15
N GLY A 224 -10.15 14.25 0.67
CA GLY A 224 -9.91 13.72 -0.67
C GLY A 224 -8.49 13.16 -0.86
N ASN A 225 -7.74 12.94 0.21
CA ASN A 225 -6.39 12.40 0.14
C ASN A 225 -6.43 10.87 0.14
N LEU A 226 -6.42 10.29 -1.06
CA LEU A 226 -6.39 8.85 -1.29
C LEU A 226 -5.01 8.36 -1.78
N SER A 227 -3.94 9.00 -1.30
CA SER A 227 -2.57 8.65 -1.67
C SER A 227 -2.20 7.22 -1.22
N PRO A 228 -1.29 6.52 -1.92
CA PRO A 228 -0.84 5.18 -1.53
C PRO A 228 -0.32 5.12 -0.09
N ALA A 229 -0.69 4.07 0.65
CA ALA A 229 -0.41 3.97 2.08
C ALA A 229 1.08 4.08 2.43
N CYS A 230 1.95 3.51 1.60
CA CYS A 230 3.40 3.57 1.75
C CYS A 230 3.98 4.99 1.66
N ALA A 231 3.22 5.93 1.11
CA ALA A 231 3.60 7.32 0.90
C ALA A 231 2.99 8.28 1.93
N LEU A 232 2.01 7.83 2.73
CA LEU A 232 1.34 8.66 3.72
C LEU A 232 2.27 9.01 4.89
N LEU A 233 2.23 10.28 5.26
CA LEU A 233 2.94 10.85 6.39
C LEU A 233 1.95 11.50 7.35
N VAL A 234 2.34 11.63 8.62
CA VAL A 234 1.60 12.38 9.63
C VAL A 234 2.43 13.52 10.20
N ASP A 235 1.76 14.58 10.64
CA ASP A 235 2.38 15.68 11.37
C ASP A 235 2.56 15.39 12.88
N ASP A 236 3.06 16.38 13.62
CA ASP A 236 3.27 16.29 15.07
C ASP A 236 1.95 16.11 15.87
N ALA A 237 0.81 16.50 15.30
CA ALA A 237 -0.51 16.27 15.88
C ALA A 237 -1.07 14.87 15.56
N GLY A 238 -0.42 14.15 14.63
CA GLY A 238 -0.86 12.87 14.13
C GLY A 238 -1.90 12.99 13.02
N GLU A 239 -2.07 14.15 12.37
CA GLU A 239 -2.96 14.27 11.22
C GLU A 239 -2.24 13.84 9.93
N ILE A 240 -2.95 13.16 9.04
CA ILE A 240 -2.39 12.73 7.75
C ILE A 240 -2.11 13.97 6.89
N LEU A 241 -0.86 14.13 6.45
CA LEU A 241 -0.42 15.22 5.59
C LEU A 241 -1.05 15.13 4.20
N ALA A 242 -1.40 16.28 3.62
CA ALA A 242 -1.93 16.36 2.26
C ALA A 242 -0.89 15.95 1.20
N GLU A 243 0.38 16.29 1.42
CA GLU A 243 1.49 15.94 0.53
C GLU A 243 2.14 14.63 0.98
N PRO A 244 2.09 13.56 0.16
CA PRO A 244 2.74 12.30 0.49
C PRO A 244 4.24 12.33 0.17
N PHE A 245 4.99 11.37 0.72
CA PHE A 245 6.37 11.14 0.32
C PHE A 245 6.44 10.71 -1.16
N PRO A 246 7.34 11.27 -1.99
CA PRO A 246 7.33 11.07 -3.44
C PRO A 246 7.98 9.74 -3.87
N TRP A 247 7.44 8.61 -3.40
CA TRP A 247 7.94 7.30 -3.78
C TRP A 247 7.76 7.05 -5.29
N PRO A 248 8.78 6.54 -6.01
CA PRO A 248 8.68 6.27 -7.45
C PRO A 248 7.61 5.24 -7.83
N ASP A 249 7.29 4.33 -6.91
CA ASP A 249 6.25 3.31 -7.07
C ASP A 249 4.88 3.76 -6.55
N ALA A 250 4.78 4.92 -5.88
CA ALA A 250 3.51 5.53 -5.51
C ALA A 250 2.85 6.18 -6.73
N LYS A 251 2.69 5.41 -7.81
CA LYS A 251 1.82 5.78 -8.91
C LYS A 251 0.39 5.82 -8.37
N SER A 252 -0.38 6.82 -8.77
CA SER A 252 -1.81 6.91 -8.54
C SER A 252 -2.55 5.82 -9.33
N GLY A 253 -2.30 4.55 -9.01
CA GLY A 253 -3.22 3.48 -9.35
C GLY A 253 -4.47 3.78 -8.54
N GLY A 254 -5.52 4.28 -9.20
CA GLY A 254 -6.77 4.63 -8.54
C GLY A 254 -7.17 3.50 -7.61
N SER A 255 -7.43 3.81 -6.34
CA SER A 255 -7.82 2.77 -5.39
C SER A 255 -9.03 2.04 -5.95
N ARG A 256 -8.84 0.77 -6.32
CA ARG A 256 -9.94 -0.11 -6.66
C ARG A 256 -10.82 -0.17 -5.41
N GLY A 257 -12.05 0.33 -5.47
CA GLY A 257 -12.90 0.44 -4.28
C GLY A 257 -13.21 1.85 -3.76
N GLY A 258 -12.74 2.93 -4.41
CA GLY A 258 -12.98 4.30 -3.95
C GLY A 258 -12.35 4.59 -2.58
N ALA A 259 -12.99 5.45 -1.78
CA ALA A 259 -12.51 5.81 -0.43
C ALA A 259 -12.47 4.62 0.54
N TYR A 260 -13.47 3.73 0.47
CA TYR A 260 -13.53 2.54 1.32
C TYR A 260 -12.45 1.52 0.95
N GLY A 261 -12.32 1.18 -0.33
CA GLY A 261 -11.27 0.25 -0.78
C GLY A 261 -9.85 0.80 -0.60
N TRP A 262 -9.67 2.12 -0.68
CA TRP A 262 -8.43 2.77 -0.27
C TRP A 262 -8.12 2.49 1.20
N ALA A 263 -9.07 2.75 2.10
CA ALA A 263 -8.88 2.52 3.54
C ALA A 263 -8.62 1.03 3.86
N GLU A 264 -9.32 0.11 3.19
CA GLU A 264 -9.07 -1.32 3.30
C GLU A 264 -7.63 -1.68 2.89
N THR A 265 -7.18 -1.16 1.74
CA THR A 265 -5.80 -1.36 1.25
C THR A 265 -4.76 -0.82 2.24
N VAL A 266 -4.99 0.37 2.80
CA VAL A 266 -4.10 0.98 3.81
C VAL A 266 -4.01 0.10 5.06
N LEU A 267 -5.16 -0.39 5.56
CA LEU A 267 -5.20 -1.25 6.73
C LEU A 267 -4.54 -2.61 6.47
N ASP A 268 -4.77 -3.22 5.31
CA ASP A 268 -4.13 -4.49 4.94
C ASP A 268 -2.61 -4.39 4.89
N GLN A 269 -2.10 -3.33 4.25
CA GLN A 269 -0.68 -3.08 4.19
C GLN A 269 -0.08 -2.85 5.58
N PHE A 270 -0.78 -2.11 6.46
CA PHE A 270 -0.32 -1.92 7.83
C PHE A 270 -0.25 -3.24 8.61
N PHE A 271 -1.33 -4.02 8.62
CA PHE A 271 -1.40 -5.26 9.41
C PHE A 271 -0.46 -6.34 8.89
N CYS A 272 -0.27 -6.44 7.57
CA CYS A 272 0.75 -7.31 7.00
C CYS A 272 2.16 -6.87 7.41
N LEU A 273 2.45 -5.56 7.35
CA LEU A 273 3.75 -5.01 7.68
C LEU A 273 4.10 -5.16 9.17
N ALA A 274 3.13 -4.92 10.05
CA ALA A 274 3.31 -4.83 11.50
C ALA A 274 2.98 -6.11 12.26
N GLN A 275 2.65 -7.22 11.57
CA GLN A 275 2.11 -8.44 12.19
C GLN A 275 2.94 -8.92 13.40
N ALA A 276 4.23 -9.21 13.21
CA ALA A 276 5.09 -9.73 14.28
C ALA A 276 5.25 -8.73 15.44
N ASP A 277 5.26 -7.43 15.15
CA ASP A 277 5.35 -6.40 16.18
C ASP A 277 4.08 -6.33 17.03
N LEU A 278 2.92 -6.38 16.38
CA LEU A 278 1.60 -6.33 17.04
C LEU A 278 1.31 -7.58 17.87
N GLU A 279 1.72 -8.77 17.40
CA GLU A 279 1.62 -10.05 18.12
C GLU A 279 2.45 -10.04 19.41
N SER A 280 3.54 -9.26 19.46
CA SER A 280 4.38 -9.14 20.66
C SER A 280 3.77 -8.26 21.78
N LEU A 281 2.72 -7.48 21.48
CA LEU A 281 2.15 -6.53 22.43
C LEU A 281 1.24 -7.23 23.46
N PRO A 282 1.59 -7.23 24.77
CA PRO A 282 0.87 -8.01 25.79
C PRO A 282 -0.60 -7.62 25.98
N LYS A 283 -0.94 -6.37 25.65
CA LYS A 283 -2.28 -5.78 25.85
C LYS A 283 -3.23 -6.02 24.69
N MET A 284 -2.76 -6.61 23.59
CA MET A 284 -3.52 -6.68 22.35
C MET A 284 -4.38 -7.95 22.19
N GLY A 285 -4.18 -8.98 23.02
CA GLY A 285 -4.99 -10.21 23.01
C GLY A 285 -5.05 -10.91 21.65
N GLU A 286 -5.95 -11.88 21.49
CA GLU A 286 -6.25 -12.46 20.16
C GLU A 286 -6.98 -11.41 19.32
N TRP A 287 -6.30 -10.90 18.30
CA TRP A 287 -6.87 -10.03 17.26
C TRP A 287 -8.03 -10.71 16.50
N GLU A 288 -8.11 -12.05 16.61
CA GLU A 288 -8.94 -12.95 15.80
C GLU A 288 -10.36 -13.22 16.35
N GLY A 289 -10.81 -12.48 17.37
CA GLY A 289 -12.21 -12.54 17.84
C GLY A 289 -13.14 -11.62 17.04
N LYS A 290 -14.26 -12.19 16.53
CA LYS A 290 -15.28 -11.56 15.65
C LYS A 290 -15.39 -10.03 15.80
N GLY A 291 -14.71 -9.32 14.90
CA GLY A 291 -14.72 -7.86 14.76
C GLY A 291 -13.36 -7.17 14.94
N GLY A 292 -12.22 -7.86 14.71
CA GLY A 292 -10.83 -7.39 14.90
C GLY A 292 -10.58 -5.93 14.47
N VAL A 293 -9.51 -5.29 14.96
CA VAL A 293 -9.26 -3.82 14.77
C VAL A 293 -9.52 -3.38 13.33
N LYS A 294 -8.95 -4.08 12.33
CA LYS A 294 -9.21 -3.84 10.90
C LYS A 294 -10.72 -3.78 10.59
N GLN A 295 -11.45 -4.86 10.87
CA GLN A 295 -12.88 -4.95 10.58
C GLN A 295 -13.68 -3.89 11.32
N GLY A 296 -13.34 -3.61 12.59
CA GLY A 296 -14.03 -2.60 13.36
C GLY A 296 -13.82 -1.17 12.83
N VAL A 297 -12.63 -0.86 12.28
CA VAL A 297 -12.39 0.41 11.57
C VAL A 297 -13.23 0.46 10.30
N LEU A 298 -13.21 -0.60 9.50
CA LEU A 298 -13.95 -0.70 8.24
C LEU A 298 -15.46 -0.57 8.46
N ASP A 299 -16.02 -1.27 9.45
CA ASP A 299 -17.45 -1.17 9.80
C ASP A 299 -17.83 0.26 10.22
N GLN A 300 -16.95 0.95 10.93
CA GLN A 300 -17.18 2.33 11.35
C GLN A 300 -17.06 3.32 10.18
N LEU A 301 -16.09 3.13 9.28
CA LEU A 301 -15.97 3.90 8.04
C LEU A 301 -17.18 3.69 7.14
N LYS A 302 -17.65 2.45 7.00
CA LYS A 302 -18.87 2.12 6.25
C LYS A 302 -20.06 2.88 6.81
N ARG A 303 -20.29 2.84 8.12
CA ARG A 303 -21.36 3.61 8.78
C ARG A 303 -21.20 5.12 8.60
N ASP A 304 -19.99 5.66 8.72
CA ASP A 304 -19.72 7.10 8.56
C ASP A 304 -19.98 7.56 7.12
N LEU A 305 -19.53 6.78 6.14
CA LEU A 305 -19.84 6.99 4.72
C LEU A 305 -21.35 6.87 4.46
N GLU A 306 -22.03 5.90 5.06
CA GLU A 306 -23.49 5.75 5.01
C GLU A 306 -24.24 6.92 5.69
N HIS A 307 -23.72 7.51 6.77
CA HIS A 307 -24.35 8.66 7.46
C HIS A 307 -24.09 9.99 6.75
N GLN A 308 -22.97 10.14 6.04
CA GLN A 308 -22.71 11.32 5.19
C GLN A 308 -23.67 11.40 3.98
N ILE A 309 -24.36 10.29 3.66
CA ILE A 309 -25.38 10.17 2.60
C ILE A 309 -26.72 10.78 3.01
N ASP A 310 -26.94 11.08 4.30
CA ASP A 310 -28.15 11.77 4.79
C ASP A 310 -28.13 13.30 4.53
N SER A 311 -27.16 13.76 3.73
CA SER A 311 -27.17 15.08 3.09
C SER A 311 -27.82 14.97 1.70
N PRO A 312 -28.72 15.88 1.29
CA PRO A 312 -29.73 15.57 0.27
C PRO A 312 -29.11 15.21 -1.10
N GLY A 313 -29.34 13.96 -1.55
CA GLY A 313 -29.65 13.62 -2.94
C GLY A 313 -28.52 13.55 -3.99
N ARG A 314 -27.28 13.11 -3.67
CA ARG A 314 -26.20 13.03 -4.69
C ARG A 314 -25.35 11.75 -4.77
N LEU A 315 -25.61 10.74 -3.94
CA LEU A 315 -24.82 9.50 -3.90
C LEU A 315 -25.74 8.26 -3.89
N THR A 316 -25.25 7.15 -4.43
CA THR A 316 -25.90 5.83 -4.36
C THR A 316 -24.85 4.74 -4.12
N PHE A 317 -25.28 3.55 -3.71
CA PHE A 317 -24.44 2.35 -3.77
C PHE A 317 -24.73 1.56 -5.04
N SER A 318 -23.69 1.23 -5.77
CA SER A 318 -23.76 0.25 -6.86
C SER A 318 -23.08 -1.03 -6.40
N ALA A 319 -23.60 -2.19 -6.81
CA ALA A 319 -23.08 -3.48 -6.36
C ALA A 319 -22.96 -4.49 -7.50
N ILE A 320 -22.02 -5.41 -7.34
CA ILE A 320 -21.91 -6.65 -8.13
C ILE A 320 -22.03 -7.82 -7.17
N TYR A 321 -23.00 -8.69 -7.42
CA TYR A 321 -23.19 -9.97 -6.78
C TYR A 321 -22.81 -11.09 -7.74
N TRP A 322 -22.44 -12.26 -7.21
CA TRP A 322 -22.19 -13.45 -8.03
C TRP A 322 -22.70 -14.72 -7.38
N ALA A 323 -23.20 -15.64 -8.21
CA ALA A 323 -23.72 -16.93 -7.78
C ALA A 323 -23.52 -17.98 -8.88
N SER A 324 -23.37 -19.25 -8.48
CA SER A 324 -23.45 -20.38 -9.40
C SER A 324 -24.90 -20.63 -9.81
N ALA A 325 -25.13 -21.38 -10.90
CA ALA A 325 -26.47 -21.73 -11.37
C ALA A 325 -27.35 -22.47 -10.32
N THR A 326 -26.74 -23.01 -9.26
CA THR A 326 -27.44 -23.75 -8.19
C THR A 326 -27.62 -22.97 -6.89
N GLU A 327 -27.09 -21.75 -6.81
CA GLU A 327 -27.12 -20.91 -5.59
C GLU A 327 -27.94 -19.64 -5.83
N GLU A 328 -28.57 -19.13 -4.77
CA GLU A 328 -29.18 -17.80 -4.79
C GLU A 328 -28.12 -16.71 -4.52
N PHE A 329 -28.33 -15.51 -5.09
CA PHE A 329 -27.51 -14.35 -4.74
C PHE A 329 -27.61 -14.06 -3.24
N SER A 330 -26.48 -13.75 -2.60
CA SER A 330 -26.43 -13.56 -1.16
C SER A 330 -25.54 -12.40 -0.76
N GLU A 331 -25.84 -11.83 0.41
CA GLU A 331 -25.04 -10.77 1.04
C GLU A 331 -23.59 -11.17 1.37
N LYS A 332 -23.27 -12.46 1.30
CA LYS A 332 -21.90 -12.97 1.50
C LYS A 332 -21.03 -12.88 0.25
N ARG A 333 -21.64 -12.80 -0.94
CA ARG A 333 -20.96 -12.78 -2.25
C ARG A 333 -21.36 -11.54 -3.01
N LYS A 334 -20.85 -10.40 -2.54
CA LYS A 334 -21.07 -9.10 -3.16
C LYS A 334 -19.87 -8.17 -2.98
N CYS A 335 -19.72 -7.27 -3.94
CA CYS A 335 -18.83 -6.13 -3.88
C CYS A 335 -19.68 -4.87 -4.06
N VAL A 336 -19.47 -3.85 -3.22
CA VAL A 336 -20.29 -2.62 -3.21
C VAL A 336 -19.37 -1.41 -3.37
N MET A 337 -19.79 -0.47 -4.21
CA MET A 337 -19.08 0.74 -4.55
C MET A 337 -19.99 1.95 -4.32
N LEU A 338 -19.46 2.97 -3.65
CA LEU A 338 -20.12 4.27 -3.59
C LEU A 338 -20.03 4.95 -4.97
N CYS A 339 -21.16 5.42 -5.48
CA CYS A 339 -21.27 6.03 -6.79
C CYS A 339 -21.98 7.39 -6.69
N PRO A 340 -21.30 8.50 -7.03
CA PRO A 340 -21.98 9.78 -7.21
C PRO A 340 -22.99 9.75 -8.34
N LEU A 341 -24.18 10.30 -8.10
CA LEU A 341 -25.26 10.42 -9.09
C LEU A 341 -25.06 11.62 -10.03
N GLU A 342 -23.81 11.97 -10.35
CA GLU A 342 -23.46 13.07 -11.25
C GLU A 342 -22.23 12.75 -12.10
N GLY A 343 -22.25 13.17 -13.37
CA GLY A 343 -21.13 13.02 -14.29
C GLY A 343 -20.80 11.57 -14.62
N THR A 344 -19.58 11.35 -15.11
CA THR A 344 -19.08 10.01 -15.46
C THR A 344 -18.30 9.41 -14.29
N GLN A 345 -18.73 8.23 -13.85
CA GLN A 345 -18.14 7.45 -12.78
C GLN A 345 -17.53 6.16 -13.33
N SER A 346 -16.31 5.84 -12.90
CA SER A 346 -15.65 4.57 -13.22
C SER A 346 -15.52 3.75 -11.95
N LEU A 347 -16.33 2.69 -11.85
CA LEU A 347 -16.41 1.81 -10.69
C LEU A 347 -15.64 0.52 -10.97
N VAL A 348 -14.85 0.07 -10.01
CA VAL A 348 -14.09 -1.18 -10.08
C VAL A 348 -14.44 -2.05 -8.89
N PHE A 349 -15.07 -3.18 -9.16
CA PHE A 349 -15.51 -4.18 -8.19
C PHE A 349 -14.49 -5.30 -8.14
N ALA A 350 -13.76 -5.46 -7.02
CA ALA A 350 -12.87 -6.60 -6.82
C ALA A 350 -13.69 -7.81 -6.33
N LEU A 351 -13.49 -8.96 -6.95
CA LEU A 351 -14.20 -10.21 -6.65
C LEU A 351 -13.26 -11.09 -5.81
N PRO A 352 -13.44 -11.16 -4.47
CA PRO A 352 -12.56 -11.92 -3.58
C PRO A 352 -12.70 -13.44 -3.72
N ASP A 353 -13.86 -13.90 -4.18
CA ASP A 353 -14.10 -15.30 -4.52
C ASP A 353 -14.00 -15.48 -6.05
N SER A 354 -13.43 -16.60 -6.50
CA SER A 354 -13.30 -16.93 -7.92
C SER A 354 -14.65 -16.93 -8.64
N VAL A 355 -14.83 -16.03 -9.61
CA VAL A 355 -15.99 -16.04 -10.52
C VAL A 355 -15.57 -16.65 -11.85
N ASP A 356 -16.07 -17.85 -12.15
CA ASP A 356 -15.80 -18.54 -13.40
C ASP A 356 -16.86 -18.28 -14.48
N SER A 357 -16.65 -18.84 -15.66
CA SER A 357 -17.54 -18.68 -16.82
C SER A 357 -18.91 -19.35 -16.70
N GLU A 358 -19.13 -20.21 -15.69
CA GLU A 358 -20.41 -20.90 -15.46
C GLU A 358 -21.29 -20.18 -14.42
N MET A 359 -20.79 -19.07 -13.85
CA MET A 359 -21.53 -18.25 -12.88
C MET A 359 -22.34 -17.12 -13.55
N SER A 360 -23.26 -16.54 -12.77
CA SER A 360 -23.97 -15.33 -13.13
C SER A 360 -23.54 -14.16 -12.26
N LEU A 361 -23.48 -12.97 -12.86
CA LEU A 361 -23.31 -11.70 -12.15
C LEU A 361 -24.66 -11.02 -12.00
N ARG A 362 -24.94 -10.44 -10.82
CA ARG A 362 -26.04 -9.48 -10.67
C ARG A 362 -25.44 -8.09 -10.48
N PHE A 363 -25.86 -7.16 -11.33
CA PHE A 363 -25.45 -5.77 -11.28
C PHE A 363 -26.59 -4.89 -10.76
N ASP A 364 -26.28 -4.18 -9.69
CA ASP A 364 -27.17 -3.25 -9.02
C ASP A 364 -26.60 -1.85 -9.27
N PRO A 365 -27.13 -1.07 -10.22
CA PRO A 365 -26.61 0.26 -10.51
C PRO A 365 -26.83 1.27 -9.38
N SER A 366 -27.82 1.05 -8.51
CA SER A 366 -28.17 1.95 -7.42
C SER A 366 -28.97 1.27 -6.30
N ASP A 367 -29.07 1.92 -5.13
CA ASP A 367 -29.81 1.49 -3.93
C ASP A 367 -30.34 2.71 -3.15
N HIS A 368 -30.71 3.78 -3.87
CA HIS A 368 -31.22 5.03 -3.28
C HIS A 368 -32.72 5.19 -3.54
N ASP A 369 -33.40 5.92 -2.66
CA ASP A 369 -34.81 6.25 -2.84
C ASP A 369 -34.97 7.33 -3.92
N LEU A 370 -35.89 7.10 -4.86
CA LEU A 370 -36.19 8.05 -5.93
C LEU A 370 -37.02 9.23 -5.40
N GLU A 371 -36.48 10.45 -5.44
CA GLU A 371 -37.17 11.65 -4.94
C GLU A 371 -38.36 12.07 -5.83
N THR A 372 -38.24 11.99 -7.16
CA THR A 372 -39.36 12.20 -8.12
C THR A 372 -39.08 11.55 -9.49
N SER A 373 -39.95 10.63 -9.93
CA SER A 373 -39.92 9.92 -11.23
C SER A 373 -38.62 9.14 -11.55
N THR A 374 -38.70 8.30 -12.59
CA THR A 374 -37.63 7.43 -13.09
C THR A 374 -36.33 8.20 -13.32
N GLN A 375 -35.20 7.71 -12.80
CA GLN A 375 -33.86 8.25 -13.10
C GLN A 375 -33.21 7.42 -14.20
N THR A 376 -32.31 8.02 -14.99
CA THR A 376 -31.61 7.29 -16.06
C THR A 376 -30.10 7.40 -15.86
N VAL A 377 -29.40 6.28 -16.05
CA VAL A 377 -27.94 6.20 -16.09
C VAL A 377 -27.50 5.53 -17.38
N ILE A 378 -26.47 6.09 -18.01
CA ILE A 378 -25.89 5.54 -19.24
C ILE A 378 -24.74 4.62 -18.86
N VAL A 379 -24.73 3.39 -19.40
CA VAL A 379 -23.60 2.46 -19.25
C VAL A 379 -22.69 2.65 -20.45
N GLU A 380 -21.52 3.25 -20.23
CA GLU A 380 -20.52 3.52 -21.27
C GLU A 380 -19.57 2.33 -21.48
N ALA A 381 -19.38 1.52 -20.43
CA ALA A 381 -18.59 0.29 -20.49
C ALA A 381 -18.97 -0.65 -19.34
N LEU A 382 -18.96 -1.95 -19.61
CA LEU A 382 -19.10 -3.01 -18.61
C LEU A 382 -18.16 -4.15 -18.97
N ARG A 383 -17.16 -4.43 -18.14
CA ARG A 383 -16.11 -5.42 -18.43
C ARG A 383 -15.81 -6.30 -17.24
N ALA A 384 -15.53 -7.57 -17.47
CA ALA A 384 -14.95 -8.48 -16.46
C ALA A 384 -13.53 -8.86 -16.85
N SER A 385 -12.59 -8.98 -15.91
CA SER A 385 -11.21 -9.36 -16.24
C SER A 385 -10.55 -10.25 -15.18
N ALA A 386 -9.60 -11.05 -15.66
CA ALA A 386 -8.80 -11.97 -14.87
C ALA A 386 -7.40 -11.37 -14.64
N GLY A 387 -6.94 -11.33 -13.37
CA GLY A 387 -5.58 -10.92 -13.05
C GLY A 387 -5.19 -9.49 -13.47
N ARG A 388 -3.93 -9.34 -13.91
CA ARG A 388 -3.36 -8.06 -14.39
C ARG A 388 -3.66 -7.75 -15.87
N ASP A 389 -4.47 -8.57 -16.54
CA ASP A 389 -4.82 -8.34 -17.95
C ASP A 389 -5.87 -7.21 -18.07
N GLU A 390 -5.55 -6.17 -18.83
CA GLU A 390 -6.40 -5.00 -19.06
C GLU A 390 -7.35 -5.18 -20.26
N SER A 391 -7.18 -6.23 -21.09
CA SER A 391 -8.03 -6.39 -22.27
C SER A 391 -9.48 -6.70 -21.89
N GLY A 392 -9.69 -7.47 -20.80
CA GLY A 392 -11.00 -7.83 -20.26
C GLY A 392 -11.95 -8.51 -21.25
N VAL A 393 -13.09 -8.96 -20.74
CA VAL A 393 -14.25 -9.44 -21.52
C VAL A 393 -15.27 -8.32 -21.50
N ASP A 394 -15.68 -7.87 -22.68
CA ASP A 394 -16.76 -6.90 -22.82
C ASP A 394 -18.11 -7.56 -22.57
N LEU A 395 -18.80 -7.10 -21.52
CA LEU A 395 -20.11 -7.60 -21.10
C LEU A 395 -21.25 -6.71 -21.57
N MET A 396 -20.97 -5.58 -22.24
CA MET A 396 -22.00 -4.73 -22.86
C MET A 396 -23.00 -5.49 -23.75
N PRO A 397 -22.61 -6.56 -24.50
CA PRO A 397 -23.55 -7.35 -25.28
C PRO A 397 -24.72 -7.94 -24.49
N ALA A 398 -24.56 -8.21 -23.19
CA ALA A 398 -25.66 -8.70 -22.34
C ALA A 398 -26.75 -7.65 -22.09
N LEU A 399 -26.43 -6.36 -22.27
CA LEU A 399 -27.37 -5.26 -22.13
C LEU A 399 -28.03 -4.87 -23.46
N THR A 400 -27.45 -5.29 -24.59
CA THR A 400 -27.91 -4.93 -25.94
C THR A 400 -28.51 -6.09 -26.75
N GLY A 401 -28.27 -7.34 -26.34
CA GLY A 401 -28.65 -8.56 -27.06
C GLY A 401 -30.00 -9.12 -26.63
N GLY A 402 -30.80 -9.59 -27.61
CA GLY A 402 -32.18 -10.05 -27.42
C GLY A 402 -32.32 -11.41 -26.71
N GLU A 403 -32.21 -11.37 -25.39
CA GLU A 403 -33.06 -12.01 -24.36
C GLU A 403 -32.50 -11.42 -23.07
N ILE A 404 -33.09 -10.30 -22.61
CA ILE A 404 -32.59 -9.58 -21.44
C ILE A 404 -32.65 -10.52 -20.24
N GLY A 405 -31.55 -10.62 -19.49
CA GLY A 405 -31.51 -11.38 -18.23
C GLY A 405 -32.54 -10.87 -17.21
N LEU A 406 -32.71 -11.58 -16.09
CA LEU A 406 -33.67 -11.17 -15.07
C LEU A 406 -33.39 -9.74 -14.58
N THR A 407 -34.39 -8.86 -14.67
CA THR A 407 -34.34 -7.48 -14.14
C THR A 407 -35.38 -7.28 -13.06
N HIS A 408 -35.11 -6.37 -12.13
CA HIS A 408 -36.07 -5.92 -11.12
C HIS A 408 -35.93 -4.40 -10.95
N GLN A 409 -37.06 -3.69 -10.98
CA GLN A 409 -37.12 -2.22 -10.88
C GLN A 409 -36.12 -1.48 -11.79
N LEU A 410 -35.77 -2.09 -12.92
CA LEU A 410 -34.77 -1.62 -13.85
C LEU A 410 -35.25 -1.84 -15.28
N GLY A 411 -35.38 -0.76 -16.04
CA GLY A 411 -35.59 -0.80 -17.49
C GLY A 411 -34.25 -0.71 -18.22
N ILE A 412 -34.14 -1.34 -19.39
CA ILE A 412 -32.96 -1.23 -20.25
C ILE A 412 -33.43 -0.73 -21.62
N VAL A 413 -32.88 0.40 -22.06
CA VAL A 413 -33.22 1.05 -23.33
C VAL A 413 -31.93 1.22 -24.14
N THR A 414 -31.95 0.80 -25.40
CA THR A 414 -30.84 1.01 -26.32
C THR A 414 -31.19 2.14 -27.30
N GLN A 415 -30.34 3.16 -27.35
CA GLN A 415 -30.51 4.31 -28.25
C GLN A 415 -29.22 4.52 -29.06
N GLY A 416 -29.22 4.06 -30.31
CA GLY A 416 -27.99 4.02 -31.12
C GLY A 416 -26.97 3.05 -30.50
N ASP A 417 -25.77 3.56 -30.18
CA ASP A 417 -24.70 2.80 -29.52
C ASP A 417 -24.74 2.95 -27.97
N GLU A 418 -25.67 3.73 -27.42
CA GLU A 418 -25.79 3.95 -25.97
C GLU A 418 -26.74 2.93 -25.32
N VAL A 419 -26.35 2.46 -24.14
CA VAL A 419 -27.18 1.63 -23.24
C VAL A 419 -27.63 2.47 -22.06
N LEU A 420 -28.94 2.64 -21.90
CA LEU A 420 -29.55 3.40 -20.82
C LEU A 420 -30.24 2.44 -19.85
N LEU A 421 -29.96 2.60 -18.56
CA LEU A 421 -30.68 1.93 -17.49
C LEU A 421 -31.65 2.92 -16.86
N GLU A 422 -32.94 2.59 -16.90
CA GLU A 422 -34.01 3.33 -16.26
C GLU A 422 -34.23 2.78 -14.84
N ILE A 423 -33.84 3.55 -13.83
CA ILE A 423 -34.04 3.23 -12.42
C ILE A 423 -35.51 3.49 -12.05
N GLN A 424 -36.27 2.43 -11.78
CA GLN A 424 -37.72 2.48 -11.56
C GLN A 424 -38.12 2.37 -10.08
N GLY A 425 -37.17 2.12 -9.18
CA GLY A 425 -37.38 2.05 -7.74
C GLY A 425 -36.06 1.96 -6.97
N ASN A 426 -36.11 1.53 -5.72
CA ASN A 426 -34.98 1.54 -4.80
C ASN A 426 -34.18 0.22 -4.76
N ASP A 427 -34.65 -0.84 -5.42
CA ASP A 427 -33.88 -2.09 -5.62
C ASP A 427 -33.73 -2.44 -7.12
N PRO A 428 -33.12 -1.56 -7.94
CA PRO A 428 -32.88 -1.80 -9.35
C PRO A 428 -31.72 -2.77 -9.56
N TRP A 429 -31.94 -3.87 -10.28
CA TRP A 429 -30.86 -4.79 -10.63
C TRP A 429 -31.13 -5.56 -11.92
N LEU A 430 -30.06 -6.08 -12.51
CA LEU A 430 -30.08 -7.01 -13.63
C LEU A 430 -29.12 -8.19 -13.43
N VAL A 431 -29.44 -9.33 -14.02
CA VAL A 431 -28.58 -10.53 -14.02
C VAL A 431 -27.93 -10.71 -15.39
N ILE A 432 -26.63 -10.98 -15.39
CA ILE A 432 -25.80 -11.29 -16.55
C ILE A 432 -25.32 -12.72 -16.41
N ASP A 433 -25.77 -13.59 -17.31
CA ASP A 433 -25.22 -14.93 -17.47
C ASP A 433 -23.89 -14.83 -18.24
N LEU A 434 -22.82 -15.43 -17.70
CA LEU A 434 -21.49 -15.42 -18.32
C LEU A 434 -21.33 -16.54 -19.36
N ALA A 435 -22.14 -17.60 -19.30
CA ALA A 435 -22.02 -18.76 -20.19
C ALA A 435 -22.14 -18.41 -21.70
N PRO A 436 -23.04 -17.48 -22.13
CA PRO A 436 -23.19 -17.11 -23.54
C PRO A 436 -21.98 -16.39 -24.16
N PHE A 437 -21.05 -15.88 -23.36
CA PHE A 437 -19.89 -15.13 -23.85
C PHE A 437 -18.78 -16.00 -24.45
N GLY A 438 -18.91 -17.34 -24.42
CA GLY A 438 -17.96 -18.26 -25.06
C GLY A 438 -16.55 -18.19 -24.48
N LEU A 439 -16.47 -18.01 -23.16
CA LEU A 439 -15.23 -17.75 -22.44
C LEU A 439 -14.28 -18.97 -22.40
N PRO A 440 -12.95 -18.77 -22.31
CA PRO A 440 -12.00 -19.86 -22.17
C PRO A 440 -12.28 -20.71 -20.92
N ALA A 441 -12.16 -22.04 -21.06
CA ALA A 441 -12.30 -22.95 -19.94
C ALA A 441 -11.27 -22.65 -18.84
N GLY A 442 -11.75 -22.47 -17.60
CA GLY A 442 -10.90 -22.16 -16.44
C GLY A 442 -10.54 -20.68 -16.26
N ILE A 443 -11.18 -19.76 -17.00
CA ILE A 443 -11.07 -18.33 -16.69
C ILE A 443 -11.66 -18.05 -15.30
N VAL A 444 -10.98 -17.22 -14.52
CA VAL A 444 -11.45 -16.74 -13.23
C VAL A 444 -11.38 -15.22 -13.25
N PHE A 445 -12.53 -14.57 -13.19
CA PHE A 445 -12.62 -13.13 -13.06
C PHE A 445 -12.29 -12.72 -11.63
N GLU A 446 -11.43 -11.71 -11.52
CA GLU A 446 -11.02 -11.10 -10.25
C GLU A 446 -11.59 -9.69 -10.09
N ARG A 447 -12.09 -9.10 -11.18
CA ARG A 447 -12.71 -7.76 -11.16
C ARG A 447 -13.79 -7.56 -12.22
N VAL A 448 -14.77 -6.72 -11.90
CA VAL A 448 -15.72 -6.12 -12.85
C VAL A 448 -15.52 -4.61 -12.85
N GLU A 449 -15.48 -4.01 -14.04
CA GLU A 449 -15.35 -2.57 -14.23
C GLU A 449 -16.60 -2.05 -14.94
N VAL A 450 -17.21 -1.00 -14.37
CA VAL A 450 -18.40 -0.37 -14.90
C VAL A 450 -18.15 1.13 -15.05
N ARG A 451 -18.42 1.67 -16.24
CA ARG A 451 -18.41 3.11 -16.48
C ARG A 451 -19.84 3.58 -16.64
N LEU A 452 -20.29 4.41 -15.70
CA LEU A 452 -21.63 4.94 -15.61
C LEU A 452 -21.61 6.45 -15.87
N ARG A 453 -22.57 6.98 -16.61
CA ARG A 453 -22.78 8.42 -16.75
C ARG A 453 -24.17 8.79 -16.27
N TRP A 454 -24.22 9.51 -15.16
CA TRP A 454 -25.45 10.01 -14.56
C TRP A 454 -25.82 11.38 -15.14
N GLY A 455 -27.06 11.52 -15.58
CA GLY A 455 -27.60 12.78 -16.09
C GLY A 455 -28.10 13.68 -14.95
N VAL A 456 -27.74 14.96 -14.98
CA VAL A 456 -28.47 15.99 -14.22
C VAL A 456 -29.77 16.24 -14.97
N ASN A 457 -30.93 16.09 -14.31
CA ASN A 457 -32.27 16.32 -14.86
C ASN A 457 -32.31 17.41 -15.94
N ASP A 458 -32.24 16.99 -17.20
CA ASP A 458 -32.55 17.85 -18.32
C ASP A 458 -33.99 17.51 -18.70
N SER A 459 -34.86 18.49 -18.56
CA SER A 459 -36.31 18.39 -18.79
C SER A 459 -36.64 18.27 -20.29
N THR A 460 -35.81 17.54 -21.04
CA THR A 460 -35.77 17.50 -22.51
C THR A 460 -36.00 16.09 -23.07
N VAL A 461 -36.65 15.19 -22.31
CA VAL A 461 -37.11 13.87 -22.82
C VAL A 461 -38.65 13.77 -22.88
N LYS A 462 -39.38 14.85 -22.53
CA LYS A 462 -40.83 14.95 -22.83
C LYS A 462 -41.10 15.81 -24.06
N ALA A 463 -40.58 15.40 -25.20
CA ALA A 463 -41.17 15.68 -26.52
C ALA A 463 -40.42 14.88 -27.60
N LEU A 464 -40.85 13.65 -27.86
CA LEU A 464 -40.85 13.02 -29.18
C LEU A 464 -41.82 11.83 -29.17
#